data_AF-A0A969TLI2-F1
#
_entry.id   AF-A0A969TLI2-F1
#
_cell.length_a   1.000
_cell.length_b   1.000
_cell.length_c   1.000
_cell.angle_alpha   90.00
_cell.angle_beta   90.00
_cell.angle_gamma   90.00
#
_symmetry.space_group_name_H-M   'P 1'
#
loop_
_entity.id
_entity.type
_entity.pdbx_description
1 polymer ?
#
loop_
_entity_poly.entity_id
_entity_poly.type
_entity_poly.pdbx_seq_one_letter_code
_entity_poly.pdbx_strand_id
1 'polypeptide(L)'
;MIQDLDETLRELLVQKVPIDSGAIDIKFEMPSKDWETKLQKPTINVFLYDVRENHELRSNEQFLARNGAIATETAAPIRMDLSYLITVWTKEIADEHRLLGTILKTLLRYPILPADVLRGEMVNQSLPLRAWITQPDRTPNAWDFWGALDGRLKASFSYLVTVGVEPIAPVEVGLVTEQVIKFRKQDGSEFLGAESSQGQ
;
A
#
# COMPACT_ATOMS: atom_id res chain seq x y z
N MET A 1 8.55 -7.54 4.94
CA MET A 1 7.67 -6.66 4.14
C MET A 1 8.35 -5.82 3.04
N ILE A 2 9.02 -4.68 3.32
CA ILE A 2 9.51 -3.77 2.23
C ILE A 2 10.50 -4.48 1.30
N GLN A 3 11.44 -5.22 1.88
CA GLN A 3 12.38 -6.04 1.11
C GLN A 3 11.67 -7.07 0.21
N ASP A 4 10.56 -7.66 0.68
CA ASP A 4 9.78 -8.60 -0.12
C ASP A 4 9.04 -7.92 -1.27
N LEU A 5 8.65 -6.65 -1.08
CA LEU A 5 8.11 -5.83 -2.17
C LEU A 5 9.20 -5.51 -3.20
N ASP A 6 10.41 -5.17 -2.77
CA ASP A 6 11.54 -4.94 -3.68
C ASP A 6 11.85 -6.21 -4.51
N GLU A 7 11.85 -7.38 -3.88
CA GLU A 7 12.00 -8.67 -4.57
C GLU A 7 10.83 -8.94 -5.52
N THR A 8 9.59 -8.63 -5.10
CA THR A 8 8.41 -8.75 -5.96
C THR A 8 8.50 -7.87 -7.20
N LEU A 9 8.95 -6.62 -7.05
CA LEU A 9 9.15 -5.69 -8.17
C LEU A 9 10.30 -6.13 -9.08
N ARG A 10 11.37 -6.68 -8.51
CA ARG A 10 12.45 -7.30 -9.28
C ARG A 10 11.92 -8.43 -10.15
N GLU A 11 11.13 -9.34 -9.57
CA GLU A 11 10.53 -10.47 -10.29
C GLU A 11 9.53 -10.00 -11.36
N LEU A 12 8.76 -8.96 -11.07
CA LEU A 12 7.89 -8.33 -12.06
C LEU A 12 8.67 -7.84 -13.28
N LEU A 13 9.79 -7.15 -13.06
CA LEU A 13 10.64 -6.65 -14.14
C LEU A 13 11.31 -7.79 -14.91
N VAL A 14 11.90 -8.76 -14.21
CA VAL A 14 12.59 -9.91 -14.84
C VAL A 14 11.64 -10.76 -15.67
N GLN A 15 10.43 -11.05 -15.15
CA GLN A 15 9.53 -11.97 -15.81
C GLN A 15 8.66 -11.32 -16.89
N LYS A 16 8.28 -10.05 -16.72
CA LYS A 16 7.26 -9.42 -17.57
C LYS A 16 7.82 -8.42 -18.57
N VAL A 17 8.96 -7.79 -18.28
CA VAL A 17 9.60 -6.87 -19.22
C VAL A 17 10.45 -7.71 -20.19
N PRO A 18 10.33 -7.50 -21.52
CA PRO A 18 11.14 -8.22 -22.50
C PRO A 18 12.58 -7.69 -22.53
N ILE A 19 13.33 -7.98 -21.47
CA ILE A 19 14.73 -7.58 -21.27
C ILE A 19 15.60 -8.81 -21.04
N ASP A 20 16.87 -8.70 -21.42
CA ASP A 20 17.88 -9.69 -21.08
C ASP A 20 18.35 -9.46 -19.64
N SER A 21 17.85 -10.29 -18.72
CA SER A 21 18.17 -10.22 -17.28
C SER A 21 19.63 -10.58 -16.95
N GLY A 22 20.40 -11.17 -17.88
CA GLY A 22 21.84 -11.40 -17.71
C GLY A 22 22.69 -10.18 -18.10
N ALA A 23 22.18 -9.37 -19.03
CA ALA A 23 22.85 -8.18 -19.56
C ALA A 23 22.48 -6.89 -18.81
N ILE A 24 21.30 -6.84 -18.19
CA ILE A 24 20.77 -5.65 -17.52
C ILE A 24 20.63 -5.90 -16.02
N ASP A 25 21.27 -5.06 -15.21
CA ASP A 25 21.16 -5.13 -13.76
C ASP A 25 19.89 -4.41 -13.28
N ILE A 26 19.28 -4.91 -12.20
CA ILE A 26 18.17 -4.26 -11.51
C ILE A 26 18.60 -3.92 -10.09
N LYS A 27 18.50 -2.65 -9.71
CA LYS A 27 18.94 -2.14 -8.40
C LYS A 27 17.84 -1.34 -7.70
N PHE A 28 17.95 -1.26 -6.38
CA PHE A 28 17.00 -0.57 -5.49
C PHE A 28 17.80 0.37 -4.56
N GLU A 29 18.67 1.18 -5.17
CA GLU A 29 19.62 2.03 -4.46
C GLU A 29 19.31 3.50 -4.73
N MET A 30 19.71 4.39 -3.82
CA MET A 30 19.61 5.84 -4.07
C MET A 30 20.56 6.21 -5.23
N PRO A 31 20.06 6.80 -6.33
CA PRO A 31 20.92 7.21 -7.42
C PRO A 31 21.75 8.43 -6.99
N SER A 32 23.07 8.29 -7.02
CA SER A 32 24.03 9.38 -6.79
C SER A 32 25.15 9.34 -7.82
N LYS A 33 25.96 10.41 -7.93
CA LYS A 33 27.12 10.44 -8.84
C LYS A 33 28.11 9.30 -8.54
N ASP A 34 28.41 9.07 -7.27
CA ASP A 34 29.30 7.99 -6.84
C ASP A 34 28.74 6.60 -7.12
N TRP A 35 27.41 6.46 -7.10
CA TRP A 35 26.74 5.23 -7.48
C TRP A 35 26.79 5.01 -8.99
N GLU A 36 26.53 6.04 -9.79
CA GLU A 36 26.56 6.00 -11.27
C GLU A 36 27.94 5.53 -11.77
N THR A 37 29.03 6.05 -11.20
CA THR A 37 30.40 5.68 -11.60
C THR A 37 30.75 4.21 -11.35
N LYS A 38 29.99 3.51 -10.49
CA LYS A 38 30.20 2.09 -10.19
C LYS A 38 29.44 1.15 -11.14
N LEU A 39 28.56 1.69 -11.99
CA LEU A 39 27.77 0.88 -12.92
C LEU A 39 28.64 0.36 -14.07
N GLN A 40 28.67 -0.96 -14.24
CA GLN A 40 29.42 -1.62 -15.31
C GLN A 40 28.53 -2.08 -16.47
N LYS A 41 27.24 -2.27 -16.19
CA LYS A 41 26.22 -2.73 -17.14
C LYS A 41 25.06 -1.73 -17.20
N PRO A 42 24.27 -1.74 -18.29
CA PRO A 42 22.95 -1.12 -18.31
C PRO A 42 22.16 -1.49 -17.05
N THR A 43 21.62 -0.50 -16.35
CA THR A 43 20.98 -0.71 -15.05
C THR A 43 19.61 -0.06 -15.01
N ILE A 44 18.61 -0.81 -14.58
CA ILE A 44 17.30 -0.30 -14.17
C ILE A 44 17.38 -0.07 -12.67
N ASN A 45 17.16 1.15 -12.21
CA ASN A 45 17.14 1.47 -10.79
C ASN A 45 15.72 1.83 -10.36
N VAL A 46 15.25 1.18 -9.29
CA VAL A 46 13.89 1.26 -8.73
C VAL A 46 14.03 1.80 -7.31
N PHE A 47 14.13 3.12 -7.18
CA PHE A 47 14.47 3.77 -5.92
C PHE A 47 13.21 4.11 -5.10
N LEU A 48 13.05 3.53 -3.91
CA LEU A 48 11.97 3.88 -2.97
C LEU A 48 12.25 5.26 -2.35
N TYR A 49 11.41 6.26 -2.64
CA TYR A 49 11.63 7.63 -2.17
C TYR A 49 10.59 8.13 -1.17
N ASP A 50 9.42 7.48 -1.07
CA ASP A 50 8.34 7.91 -0.18
C ASP A 50 7.49 6.71 0.26
N VAL A 51 7.11 6.70 1.54
CA VAL A 51 6.25 5.67 2.16
C VAL A 51 5.20 6.38 2.99
N ARG A 52 3.92 6.20 2.67
CA ARG A 52 2.81 6.90 3.33
C ARG A 52 1.62 6.01 3.57
N GLU A 53 0.86 6.31 4.61
CA GLU A 53 -0.46 5.70 4.77
C GLU A 53 -1.43 6.23 3.69
N ASN A 54 -2.23 5.33 3.13
CA ASN A 54 -3.28 5.66 2.19
C ASN A 54 -4.61 5.83 2.94
N HIS A 55 -4.90 7.07 3.32
CA HIS A 55 -6.09 7.42 4.10
C HIS A 55 -7.40 7.24 3.32
N GLU A 56 -7.35 7.23 1.98
CA GLU A 56 -8.53 7.03 1.12
C GLU A 56 -8.99 5.57 1.13
N LEU A 57 -8.05 4.63 1.25
CA LEU A 57 -8.32 3.19 1.30
C LEU A 57 -8.35 2.64 2.73
N ARG A 58 -8.19 3.49 3.74
CA ARG A 58 -8.22 3.09 5.15
C ARG A 58 -9.62 2.63 5.55
N SER A 59 -9.69 1.47 6.18
CA SER A 59 -10.91 0.95 6.82
C SER A 59 -10.68 0.81 8.33
N ASN A 60 -11.67 1.18 9.13
CA ASN A 60 -11.70 0.94 10.58
C ASN A 60 -12.52 -0.31 10.92
N GLU A 61 -12.88 -1.12 9.93
CA GLU A 61 -13.66 -2.33 10.14
C GLU A 61 -12.87 -3.37 10.93
N GLN A 62 -13.60 -4.07 11.81
CA GLN A 62 -13.12 -5.24 12.52
C GLN A 62 -13.88 -6.44 11.98
N PHE A 63 -13.15 -7.43 11.50
CA PHE A 63 -13.71 -8.69 11.02
C PHE A 63 -13.79 -9.67 12.17
N LEU A 64 -14.97 -10.25 12.38
CA LEU A 64 -15.20 -11.25 13.41
C LEU A 64 -15.40 -12.63 12.76
N ALA A 65 -14.41 -13.51 12.88
CA ALA A 65 -14.52 -14.90 12.45
C ALA A 65 -14.96 -15.77 13.64
N ARG A 66 -16.15 -16.38 13.56
CA ARG A 66 -16.69 -17.20 14.66
C ARG A 66 -16.23 -18.66 14.55
N ASN A 67 -15.77 -19.23 15.66
CA ASN A 67 -15.47 -20.65 15.82
C ASN A 67 -16.07 -21.18 17.14
N GLY A 68 -17.34 -21.58 17.10
CA GLY A 68 -18.07 -22.04 18.29
C GLY A 68 -18.35 -20.90 19.28
N ALA A 69 -17.88 -21.04 20.53
CA ALA A 69 -18.02 -20.04 21.59
C ALA A 69 -16.92 -18.95 21.58
N ILE A 70 -15.91 -19.11 20.73
CA ILE A 70 -14.79 -18.20 20.56
C ILE A 70 -14.94 -17.51 19.20
N ALA A 71 -14.64 -16.23 19.12
CA ALA A 71 -14.47 -15.54 17.87
C ALA A 71 -13.08 -14.92 17.79
N THR A 72 -12.52 -14.88 16.59
CA THR A 72 -11.28 -14.18 16.31
C THR A 72 -11.62 -12.83 15.70
N GLU A 73 -11.20 -11.76 16.35
CA GLU A 73 -11.35 -10.40 15.88
C GLU A 73 -10.06 -9.99 15.15
N THR A 74 -10.18 -9.52 13.91
CA THR A 74 -9.07 -9.05 13.08
C THR A 74 -9.37 -7.65 12.58
N ALA A 75 -8.47 -6.70 12.81
CA ALA A 75 -8.59 -5.36 12.25
C ALA A 75 -8.32 -5.37 10.74
N ALA A 76 -8.99 -4.49 9.98
CA ALA A 76 -8.65 -4.29 8.58
C ALA A 76 -7.17 -3.86 8.43
N PRO A 77 -6.48 -4.33 7.37
CA PRO A 77 -5.08 -3.99 7.14
C PRO A 77 -4.92 -2.48 6.90
N ILE A 78 -3.87 -1.90 7.49
CA ILE A 78 -3.46 -0.52 7.21
C ILE A 78 -2.91 -0.48 5.78
N ARG A 79 -3.46 0.41 4.97
CA ARG A 79 -3.06 0.55 3.56
C ARG A 79 -1.87 1.49 3.48
N MET A 80 -0.72 0.99 3.02
CA MET A 80 0.50 1.77 2.87
C MET A 80 0.85 1.89 1.39
N ASP A 81 1.08 3.11 0.92
CA ASP A 81 1.59 3.41 -0.40
C ASP A 81 3.12 3.51 -0.36
N LEU A 82 3.79 2.74 -1.21
CA LEU A 82 5.24 2.77 -1.42
C LEU A 82 5.51 3.32 -2.81
N SER A 83 6.15 4.49 -2.87
CA SER A 83 6.41 5.20 -4.12
C SER A 83 7.86 5.05 -4.55
N TYR A 84 8.05 4.41 -5.69
CA TYR A 84 9.34 4.19 -6.32
C TYR A 84 9.54 5.13 -7.50
N LEU A 85 10.78 5.56 -7.72
CA LEU A 85 11.21 6.23 -8.94
C LEU A 85 11.98 5.24 -9.82
N ILE A 86 11.48 4.99 -11.01
CA ILE A 86 12.13 4.11 -11.99
C ILE A 86 12.99 4.96 -12.93
N THR A 87 14.28 4.62 -12.99
CA THR A 87 15.28 5.23 -13.85
C THR A 87 16.05 4.17 -14.62
N VAL A 88 16.58 4.55 -15.78
CA VAL A 88 17.44 3.69 -16.59
C VAL A 88 18.77 4.38 -16.82
N TRP A 89 19.85 3.62 -16.69
CA TRP A 89 21.23 4.09 -16.80
C TRP A 89 21.96 3.24 -17.83
N THR A 90 22.34 3.85 -18.95
CA THR A 90 23.13 3.21 -20.00
C THR A 90 24.19 4.17 -20.53
N LYS A 91 24.99 3.73 -21.52
CA LYS A 91 25.96 4.62 -22.19
C LYS A 91 25.30 5.59 -23.16
N GLU A 92 24.20 5.19 -23.79
CA GLU A 92 23.54 5.93 -24.87
C GLU A 92 22.12 6.34 -24.46
N ILE A 93 21.79 7.63 -24.55
CA ILE A 93 20.48 8.16 -24.13
C ILE A 93 19.32 7.52 -24.92
N ALA A 94 19.55 7.17 -26.18
CA ALA A 94 18.54 6.48 -27.00
C ALA A 94 18.15 5.12 -26.42
N ASP A 95 19.11 4.36 -25.89
CA ASP A 95 18.86 3.08 -25.23
C ASP A 95 18.16 3.27 -23.89
N GLU A 96 18.49 4.33 -23.15
CA GLU A 96 17.76 4.70 -21.93
C GLU A 96 16.28 4.92 -22.20
N HIS A 97 15.94 5.77 -23.17
CA HIS A 97 14.56 6.06 -23.51
C HIS A 97 13.82 4.84 -24.07
N ARG A 98 14.49 4.02 -24.89
CA ARG A 98 13.91 2.79 -25.44
C ARG A 98 13.57 1.79 -24.34
N LEU A 99 14.49 1.58 -23.40
CA LEU A 99 14.29 0.66 -22.28
C LEU A 99 13.24 1.21 -21.31
N LEU A 100 13.31 2.49 -20.94
CA LEU A 100 12.34 3.15 -20.07
C LEU A 100 10.92 3.06 -20.65
N GLY A 101 10.76 3.34 -21.95
CA GLY A 101 9.47 3.20 -22.63
C GLY A 101 8.96 1.76 -22.69
N THR A 102 9.85 0.77 -22.74
CA THR A 102 9.49 -0.65 -22.70
C THR A 102 9.00 -1.07 -21.31
N ILE A 103 9.68 -0.62 -20.25
CA ILE A 103 9.28 -0.84 -18.87
C ILE A 103 7.91 -0.18 -18.62
N LEU A 104 7.75 1.09 -18.98
CA LEU A 104 6.51 1.83 -18.84
C LEU A 104 5.32 1.11 -19.47
N LYS A 105 5.44 0.71 -20.75
CA LYS A 105 4.41 -0.05 -21.47
C LYS A 105 4.08 -1.38 -20.79
N THR A 106 5.08 -2.04 -20.20
CA THR A 106 4.88 -3.31 -19.51
C THR A 106 4.12 -3.11 -18.21
N LEU A 107 4.56 -2.18 -17.36
CA LEU A 107 3.94 -1.93 -16.06
C LEU A 107 2.49 -1.45 -16.19
N LEU A 108 2.18 -0.66 -17.23
CA LEU A 108 0.80 -0.24 -17.53
C LEU A 108 -0.17 -1.40 -17.76
N ARG A 109 0.33 -2.59 -18.10
CA ARG A 109 -0.49 -3.81 -18.28
C ARG A 109 -0.82 -4.51 -16.96
N TYR A 110 -0.16 -4.12 -15.87
CA TYR A 110 -0.29 -4.75 -14.55
C TYR A 110 -0.66 -3.70 -13.48
N PRO A 111 -1.88 -3.12 -13.55
CA PRO A 111 -2.40 -2.26 -12.49
C PRO A 111 -2.66 -3.02 -11.17
N ILE A 112 -2.67 -4.35 -11.24
CA ILE A 112 -2.64 -5.26 -10.10
C ILE A 112 -1.44 -6.18 -10.32
N LEU A 113 -0.59 -6.34 -9.30
CA LEU A 113 0.58 -7.20 -9.41
C LEU A 113 0.14 -8.67 -9.57
N PRO A 114 0.68 -9.39 -10.56
CA PRO A 114 0.28 -10.77 -10.83
C PRO A 114 0.81 -11.71 -9.73
N ALA A 115 0.07 -12.78 -9.44
CA ALA A 115 0.39 -13.66 -8.30
C ALA A 115 1.73 -14.40 -8.44
N ASP A 116 2.20 -14.64 -9.66
CA ASP A 116 3.43 -15.41 -9.95
C ASP A 116 4.73 -14.64 -9.66
N VAL A 117 4.65 -13.31 -9.54
CA VAL A 117 5.81 -12.46 -9.19
C VAL A 117 5.86 -12.13 -7.71
N LEU A 118 4.80 -12.41 -6.93
CA LEU A 118 4.75 -12.09 -5.51
C LEU A 118 5.79 -12.91 -4.74
N ARG A 119 6.49 -12.27 -3.81
CA ARG A 119 7.53 -12.87 -2.96
C ARG A 119 7.31 -12.54 -1.49
N GLY A 120 7.84 -13.39 -0.62
CA GLY A 120 7.77 -13.24 0.84
C GLY A 120 6.35 -12.95 1.34
N GLU A 121 6.21 -11.91 2.16
CA GLU A 121 4.92 -11.48 2.72
C GLU A 121 3.91 -10.99 1.67
N MET A 122 4.34 -10.62 0.45
CA MET A 122 3.44 -10.13 -0.59
C MET A 122 2.50 -11.22 -1.12
N VAL A 123 2.89 -12.49 -0.98
CA VAL A 123 2.07 -13.65 -1.37
C VAL A 123 0.83 -13.79 -0.48
N ASN A 124 0.96 -13.44 0.80
CA ASN A 124 -0.06 -13.66 1.83
C ASN A 124 -0.93 -12.42 2.08
N GLN A 125 -0.91 -11.45 1.16
CA GLN A 125 -1.68 -10.22 1.28
C GLN A 125 -3.19 -10.53 1.20
N SER A 126 -3.94 -10.05 2.19
CA SER A 126 -5.39 -10.23 2.27
C SER A 126 -6.15 -9.51 1.15
N LEU A 127 -5.51 -8.52 0.51
CA LEU A 127 -6.04 -7.74 -0.60
C LEU A 127 -5.03 -7.64 -1.74
N PRO A 128 -5.47 -7.54 -3.01
CA PRO A 128 -4.55 -7.41 -4.14
C PRO A 128 -3.66 -6.17 -4.04
N LEU A 129 -2.38 -6.34 -4.39
CA LEU A 129 -1.42 -5.23 -4.51
C LEU A 129 -1.76 -4.43 -5.77
N ARG A 130 -2.29 -3.24 -5.57
CA ARG A 130 -2.60 -2.31 -6.66
C ARG A 130 -1.40 -1.44 -6.93
N ALA A 131 -1.18 -1.15 -8.20
CA ALA A 131 -0.11 -0.28 -8.65
C ALA A 131 -0.61 0.85 -9.54
N TRP A 132 0.05 1.99 -9.41
CA TRP A 132 -0.23 3.18 -10.20
C TRP A 132 1.06 3.77 -10.74
N ILE A 133 0.95 4.38 -11.91
CA ILE A 133 2.09 4.93 -12.65
C ILE A 133 1.85 6.42 -12.85
N THR A 134 2.87 7.24 -12.62
CA THR A 134 2.87 8.68 -12.93
C THR A 134 1.67 9.46 -12.36
N GLN A 135 1.27 9.17 -11.12
CA GLN A 135 0.18 9.93 -10.49
C GLN A 135 0.60 11.39 -10.21
N PRO A 136 0.04 12.41 -10.88
CA PRO A 136 0.56 13.77 -10.80
C PRO A 136 0.51 14.40 -9.40
N ASP A 137 -0.47 13.99 -8.58
CA ASP A 137 -0.67 14.43 -7.21
C ASP A 137 0.29 13.78 -6.21
N ARG A 138 0.83 12.59 -6.54
CA ARG A 138 1.73 11.81 -5.67
C ARG A 138 3.16 11.70 -6.19
N THR A 139 3.41 12.28 -7.36
CA THR A 139 4.74 12.31 -7.98
C THR A 139 5.41 13.64 -7.64
N PRO A 140 6.57 13.64 -6.96
CA PRO A 140 7.31 14.87 -6.73
C PRO A 140 7.69 15.50 -8.08
N ASN A 141 7.74 16.83 -8.12
CA ASN A 141 8.26 17.52 -9.29
C ASN A 141 9.67 17.01 -9.59
N ALA A 142 9.90 16.55 -10.83
CA ALA A 142 11.17 15.97 -11.22
C ALA A 142 12.36 16.91 -10.97
N TRP A 143 12.20 18.21 -11.23
CA TRP A 143 13.26 19.20 -11.02
C TRP A 143 13.67 19.30 -9.55
N ASP A 144 12.69 19.41 -8.64
CA ASP A 144 12.93 19.51 -7.20
C ASP A 144 13.55 18.21 -6.66
N PHE A 145 13.04 17.07 -7.14
CA PHE A 145 13.53 15.74 -6.74
C PHE A 145 15.01 15.55 -7.09
N TRP A 146 15.39 15.82 -8.34
CA TRP A 146 16.76 15.65 -8.79
C TRP A 146 17.70 16.71 -8.21
N GLY A 147 17.21 17.93 -8.00
CA GLY A 147 17.97 18.98 -7.31
C GLY A 147 18.38 18.58 -5.90
N ALA A 148 17.52 17.86 -5.17
CA ALA A 148 17.82 17.38 -3.82
C ALA A 148 18.85 16.23 -3.78
N LEU A 149 18.95 15.43 -4.84
CA LEU A 149 19.84 14.25 -4.91
C LEU A 149 21.28 14.58 -5.35
N ASP A 150 21.59 15.87 -5.61
CA ASP A 150 22.82 16.30 -6.31
C ASP A 150 23.13 15.45 -7.56
N GLY A 151 22.05 14.95 -8.19
CA GLY A 151 22.10 14.05 -9.31
C GLY A 151 21.96 14.81 -10.63
N ARG A 152 22.35 14.17 -11.73
CA ARG A 152 21.98 14.65 -13.06
C ARG A 152 20.50 14.34 -13.28
N LEU A 153 19.74 15.33 -13.74
CA LEU A 153 18.36 15.14 -14.14
C LEU A 153 18.27 14.01 -15.18
N LYS A 154 17.44 13.00 -14.91
CA LYS A 154 17.19 11.89 -15.84
C LYS A 154 15.71 11.69 -16.08
N ALA A 155 15.41 11.22 -17.29
CA ALA A 155 14.09 10.70 -17.62
C ALA A 155 13.73 9.57 -16.65
N SER A 156 12.58 9.72 -16.01
CA SER A 156 12.11 8.83 -14.95
C SER A 156 10.59 8.90 -14.84
N PHE A 157 10.01 7.91 -14.18
CA PHE A 157 8.60 7.94 -13.82
C PHE A 157 8.37 7.27 -12.47
N SER A 158 7.33 7.71 -11.76
CA SER A 158 6.94 7.14 -10.48
C SER A 158 6.11 5.87 -10.66
N TYR A 159 6.32 4.91 -9.76
CA TYR A 159 5.56 3.69 -9.63
C TYR A 159 5.18 3.50 -8.17
N LEU A 160 3.88 3.60 -7.88
CA LEU A 160 3.33 3.47 -6.54
C LEU A 160 2.69 2.10 -6.40
N VAL A 161 2.97 1.41 -5.30
CA VAL A 161 2.28 0.15 -4.94
C VAL A 161 1.65 0.29 -3.56
N THR A 162 0.36 -0.03 -3.45
CA THR A 162 -0.31 -0.10 -2.14
C THR A 162 -0.25 -1.53 -1.62
N VAL A 163 0.28 -1.68 -0.41
CA VAL A 163 0.31 -2.94 0.35
C VAL A 163 -0.54 -2.83 1.62
N GLY A 164 -1.02 -3.97 2.11
CA GLY A 164 -1.66 -4.08 3.42
C GLY A 164 -0.64 -4.43 4.50
N VAL A 165 -0.71 -3.72 5.62
CA VAL A 165 0.12 -3.96 6.81
C VAL A 165 -0.79 -4.27 7.98
N GLU A 166 -0.56 -5.42 8.61
CA GLU A 166 -1.33 -5.90 9.76
C GLU A 166 -0.43 -5.89 10.99
N PRO A 167 -0.29 -4.74 11.69
CA PRO A 167 0.64 -4.62 12.81
C PRO A 167 0.15 -5.30 14.10
N ILE A 168 -1.14 -5.62 14.17
CA ILE A 168 -1.78 -6.22 15.35
C ILE A 168 -2.21 -7.63 14.99
N ALA A 169 -1.74 -8.60 15.78
CA ALA A 169 -2.15 -9.99 15.62
C ALA A 169 -3.65 -10.14 15.97
N PRO A 170 -4.38 -11.04 15.29
CA PRO A 170 -5.77 -11.33 15.62
C PRO A 170 -5.94 -11.71 17.09
N VAL A 171 -7.00 -11.23 17.72
CA VAL A 171 -7.29 -11.49 19.15
C VAL A 171 -8.49 -12.42 19.25
N GLU A 172 -8.37 -13.46 20.09
CA GLU A 172 -9.51 -14.31 20.43
C GLU A 172 -10.37 -13.64 21.50
N VAL A 173 -11.65 -13.44 21.19
CA VAL A 173 -12.66 -12.87 22.07
C VAL A 173 -13.74 -13.91 22.36
N GLY A 174 -14.15 -14.00 23.62
CA GLY A 174 -15.29 -14.84 24.00
C GLY A 174 -16.59 -14.23 23.49
N LEU A 175 -17.44 -15.03 22.84
CA LEU A 175 -18.75 -14.56 22.39
C LEU A 175 -19.70 -14.48 23.59
N VAL A 176 -20.35 -13.34 23.80
CA VAL A 176 -21.47 -13.23 24.75
C VAL A 176 -22.66 -13.95 24.12
N THR A 177 -22.94 -15.17 24.60
CA THR A 177 -24.05 -16.00 24.12
C THR A 177 -25.38 -15.65 24.77
N GLU A 178 -25.36 -14.93 25.90
CA GLU A 178 -26.56 -14.63 26.69
C GLU A 178 -26.54 -13.18 27.20
N GLN A 179 -27.59 -12.41 26.87
CA GLN A 179 -27.77 -11.03 27.33
C GLN A 179 -28.93 -10.97 28.31
N VAL A 180 -28.66 -10.70 29.59
CA VAL A 180 -29.69 -10.53 30.62
C VAL A 180 -30.08 -9.06 30.71
N ILE A 181 -31.24 -8.71 30.15
CA ILE A 181 -31.80 -7.35 30.24
C ILE A 181 -32.75 -7.29 31.45
N LYS A 182 -32.39 -6.50 32.47
CA LYS A 182 -33.27 -6.24 33.62
C LYS A 182 -34.04 -4.94 33.41
N PHE A 183 -35.36 -5.04 33.26
CA PHE A 183 -36.25 -3.88 33.24
C PHE A 183 -36.67 -3.51 34.67
N ARG A 184 -36.43 -2.26 35.06
CA ARG A 184 -37.04 -1.67 36.26
C ARG A 184 -38.20 -0.78 35.81
N LYS A 185 -39.42 -1.15 36.19
CA LYS A 185 -40.59 -0.30 35.99
C LYS A 185 -40.47 0.89 36.94
N GLN A 186 -40.40 2.10 36.40
CA GLN A 186 -40.52 3.32 37.17
C GLN A 186 -42.03 3.58 37.33
N ASP A 187 -42.59 3.19 38.47
CA ASP A 187 -44.00 3.49 38.76
C ASP A 187 -44.16 5.00 38.91
N GLY A 188 -44.92 5.59 37.99
CA GLY A 188 -45.49 6.92 38.11
C GLY A 188 -46.83 6.83 38.83
N SER A 189 -46.86 7.35 40.06
CA SER A 189 -48.06 7.56 40.89
C SER A 189 -47.84 8.91 41.58
N GLU A 190 -48.67 9.96 41.48
CA GLU A 190 -50.09 10.10 41.12
C GLU A 190 -50.34 11.48 40.49
N PHE A 191 -51.17 11.56 39.45
CA PHE A 191 -52.03 12.71 39.20
C PHE A 191 -53.44 12.18 38.93
N LEU A 192 -54.33 12.34 39.91
CA LEU A 192 -55.77 12.35 39.68
C LEU A 192 -56.35 13.57 40.43
N GLY A 193 -56.73 14.59 39.66
CA GLY A 193 -57.74 15.57 40.08
C GLY A 193 -59.11 14.88 40.16
N ALA A 194 -60.21 15.49 40.55
CA ALA A 194 -60.57 16.84 40.97
C ALA A 194 -61.96 16.68 41.63
N GLU A 195 -62.39 17.58 42.50
CA GLU A 195 -63.72 18.20 42.40
C GLU A 195 -63.96 19.27 43.47
N SER A 196 -64.67 20.29 43.02
CA SER A 196 -65.04 21.56 43.63
C SER A 196 -66.43 21.52 44.29
N SER A 197 -66.65 22.23 45.40
CA SER A 197 -67.71 23.27 45.51
C SER A 197 -67.94 23.85 46.92
N GLN A 198 -68.05 25.18 46.94
CA GLN A 198 -68.91 26.08 47.72
C GLN A 198 -68.94 26.06 49.27
N GLY A 199 -68.57 27.21 49.84
CA GLY A 199 -69.54 28.11 50.47
C GLY A 199 -69.70 28.07 52.00
N GLN A 200 -69.05 29.01 52.69
CA GLN A 200 -69.68 30.01 53.57
C GLN A 200 -68.73 31.18 53.82
#